data_AF-A0A1U8N5I5-F1
#
_entry.id   AF-A0A1U8N5I5-F1
#
_cell.length_a   1.000
_cell.length_b   1.000
_cell.length_c   1.000
_cell.angle_alpha   90.00
_cell.angle_beta   90.00
_cell.angle_gamma   90.00
#
_symmetry.space_group_name_H-M   'P 1'
#
loop_
_entity.id
_entity.type
_entity.pdbx_description
1 polymer ?
#
loop_
_entity_poly.entity_id
_entity_poly.type
_entity_poly.pdbx_seq_one_letter_code
_entity_poly.pdbx_strand_id
1 'polypeptide(L)'
;LPGLNECFLGYDLQPKQIHEIKDFLLTARRKDACSVKIKKSKDLVKFKTRCSKYLYTLCVSDAEKADKLKQSLPRGSIEIVGAMPRHLF
;
A
#
# COMPACT_ATOMS: atom_id res chain seq x y z
N LEU A 1 0.21 -3.23 28.53
CA LEU A 1 -0.66 -2.50 27.59
C LEU A 1 -0.31 -2.94 26.17
N PRO A 2 -1.03 -3.90 25.56
CA PRO A 2 -0.72 -4.31 24.20
C PRO A 2 -1.35 -3.32 23.23
N GLY A 3 -0.64 -2.21 22.99
CA GLY A 3 -0.91 -1.24 21.92
C GLY A 3 -0.02 -1.52 20.70
N LEU A 4 0.13 -2.80 20.36
CA LEU A 4 0.86 -3.19 19.16
C LEU A 4 -0.15 -3.19 18.02
N ASN A 5 0.10 -2.31 17.06
CA ASN A 5 -0.53 -2.30 15.76
C ASN A 5 -0.09 -3.59 15.03
N GLU A 6 -0.64 -4.73 15.43
CA GLU A 6 -0.29 -6.06 14.93
C GLU A 6 -0.87 -6.28 13.54
N CYS A 7 -0.28 -5.68 12.52
CA CYS A 7 -0.45 -6.14 11.14
C CYS A 7 0.87 -6.71 10.61
N PHE A 8 1.54 -7.52 11.45
CA PHE A 8 2.73 -8.33 11.11
C PHE A 8 2.37 -9.79 10.78
N LEU A 9 1.12 -10.07 10.41
CA LEU A 9 0.67 -11.43 10.19
C LEU A 9 1.09 -11.93 8.80
N GLY A 10 2.17 -12.70 8.78
CA GLY A 10 2.71 -13.48 7.67
C GLY A 10 1.83 -14.65 7.25
N TYR A 11 0.59 -14.37 6.85
CA TYR A 11 -0.25 -15.30 6.11
C TYR A 11 -0.05 -15.08 4.61
N ASP A 12 -0.11 -16.15 3.83
CA ASP A 12 -0.12 -16.19 2.37
C ASP A 12 -1.22 -15.26 1.82
N LEU A 13 -0.90 -13.97 1.69
CA LEU A 13 -1.79 -12.99 1.13
C LEU A 13 -1.80 -13.18 -0.38
N GLN A 14 -2.88 -13.75 -0.89
CA GLN A 14 -3.10 -13.77 -2.33
C GLN A 14 -3.02 -12.32 -2.86
N PRO A 15 -2.05 -12.00 -3.74
CA PRO A 15 -1.91 -10.65 -4.26
C PRO A 15 -3.04 -10.39 -5.24
N LYS A 16 -3.71 -9.23 -5.09
CA LYS A 16 -4.69 -8.74 -6.04
C LYS A 16 -4.21 -7.43 -6.65
N GLN A 17 -4.24 -7.34 -7.98
CA GLN A 17 -3.90 -6.13 -8.69
C GLN A 17 -5.16 -5.27 -8.88
N ILE A 18 -5.05 -3.99 -8.51
CA ILE A 18 -6.07 -2.98 -8.79
C ILE A 18 -5.57 -2.16 -9.98
N HIS A 19 -6.43 -1.97 -10.98
CA HIS A 19 -6.13 -1.18 -12.18
C HIS A 19 -6.63 0.28 -12.05
N GLU A 20 -7.70 0.49 -11.29
CA GLU A 20 -8.33 1.80 -11.12
C GLU A 20 -8.00 2.47 -9.78
N ILE A 21 -7.70 3.76 -9.83
CA ILE A 21 -7.41 4.57 -8.63
C ILE A 21 -8.63 4.65 -7.70
N LYS A 22 -9.84 4.70 -8.27
CA LYS A 22 -11.11 4.78 -7.50
C LYS A 22 -11.28 3.57 -6.57
N ASP A 23 -11.05 2.37 -7.11
CA ASP A 23 -11.16 1.12 -6.37
C ASP A 23 -10.08 1.01 -5.27
N PHE A 24 -8.89 1.52 -5.55
CA PHE A 24 -7.82 1.64 -4.56
C PHE A 24 -8.20 2.55 -3.38
N LEU A 25 -8.75 3.74 -3.65
CA LEU A 25 -9.19 4.68 -2.60
C LEU A 25 -10.32 4.08 -1.75
N LEU A 26 -11.24 3.33 -2.37
CA LEU A 26 -12.31 2.63 -1.68
C LEU A 26 -11.73 1.54 -0.75
N THR A 27 -10.75 0.78 -1.23
CA THR A 27 -10.06 -0.26 -0.46
C THR A 27 -9.23 0.34 0.67
N ALA A 28 -8.54 1.46 0.46
CA ALA A 28 -7.72 2.13 1.47
C ALA A 28 -8.54 2.77 2.60
N ARG A 29 -9.79 3.15 2.34
CA ARG A 29 -10.71 3.71 3.35
C ARG A 29 -11.56 2.64 4.07
N ARG A 30 -11.47 1.38 3.66
CA ARG A 30 -12.24 0.29 4.27
C ARG A 30 -11.76 0.04 5.70
N LYS A 31 -12.69 -0.30 6.59
CA LYS A 31 -12.42 -0.51 8.03
C LYS A 31 -11.40 -1.65 8.29
N ASP A 32 -11.27 -2.56 7.33
CA ASP A 32 -10.38 -3.72 7.34
C ASP A 32 -9.01 -3.46 6.68
N ALA A 33 -8.77 -2.25 6.16
CA ALA A 33 -7.45 -1.83 5.72
C ALA A 33 -6.60 -1.45 6.94
N CYS A 34 -5.58 -2.26 7.22
CA CYS A 34 -4.63 -2.03 8.31
C CYS A 34 -3.66 -0.89 7.97
N SER A 35 -2.96 -1.04 6.84
CA SER A 35 -1.82 -0.20 6.49
C SER A 35 -1.64 -0.15 4.98
N VAL A 36 -1.21 1.00 4.49
CA VAL A 36 -0.85 1.22 3.08
C VAL A 36 0.66 1.39 2.99
N LYS A 37 1.33 0.43 2.35
CA LYS A 37 2.76 0.47 2.07
C LYS A 37 3.01 1.06 0.69
N ILE A 38 3.72 2.18 0.64
CA ILE A 38 4.04 2.86 -0.62
C ILE A 38 5.46 2.53 -1.01
N LYS A 39 5.64 1.84 -2.14
CA LYS A 39 6.95 1.48 -2.67
C LYS A 39 7.22 2.24 -3.95
N LYS A 40 8.21 3.13 -3.91
CA LYS A 40 8.74 3.82 -5.10
C LYS A 40 9.79 2.93 -5.79
N SER A 41 9.65 2.76 -7.10
CA SER A 41 10.63 2.18 -8.01
C SER A 41 11.07 3.27 -9.00
N LYS A 42 12.08 3.02 -9.87
CA LYS A 42 12.62 4.04 -10.80
C LYS A 42 11.53 4.81 -11.56
N ASP A 43 10.59 4.10 -12.16
CA ASP A 43 9.53 4.71 -13.01
C ASP A 43 8.11 4.34 -12.57
N LEU A 44 7.98 3.55 -11.49
CA LEU A 44 6.68 3.02 -11.05
C LEU A 44 6.55 3.19 -9.53
N VAL A 45 5.42 3.73 -9.11
CA VAL A 45 5.02 3.76 -7.70
C VAL A 45 3.97 2.68 -7.47
N LYS A 46 4.26 1.75 -6.56
CA LYS A 46 3.34 0.69 -6.15
C LYS A 46 2.75 1.02 -4.80
N PHE A 47 1.43 1.17 -4.73
CA PHE A 47 0.69 1.31 -3.49
C PHE A 47 0.16 -0.05 -3.09
N LYS A 48 0.60 -0.55 -1.94
CA LYS A 48 0.26 -1.88 -1.43
C LYS A 48 -0.60 -1.73 -0.18
N THR A 49 -1.90 -1.97 -0.28
CA THR A 49 -2.82 -1.93 0.87
C THR A 49 -2.93 -3.32 1.49
N ARG A 50 -2.59 -3.42 2.78
CA ARG A 50 -2.78 -4.62 3.57
C ARG A 50 -4.22 -4.67 4.08
N CYS A 51 -4.99 -5.62 3.57
CA CYS A 51 -6.27 -5.99 4.13
C CYS A 51 -6.13 -7.28 4.95
N SER A 52 -7.21 -7.68 5.63
CA SER A 52 -7.25 -8.90 6.43
C SER A 52 -6.90 -10.17 5.62
N LYS A 53 -7.42 -10.28 4.39
CA LYS A 53 -7.30 -11.50 3.55
C LYS A 53 -6.40 -11.36 2.31
N TYR A 54 -6.29 -10.15 1.74
CA TYR A 54 -5.62 -9.92 0.45
C TYR A 54 -4.63 -8.76 0.53
N LEU A 55 -3.60 -8.79 -0.33
CA LEU A 55 -2.71 -7.66 -0.57
C LEU A 55 -3.13 -6.98 -1.87
N TYR A 56 -3.69 -5.78 -1.77
CA TYR A 56 -4.06 -5.02 -2.96
C TYR A 56 -2.89 -4.17 -3.42
N THR A 57 -2.52 -4.30 -4.70
CA THR A 57 -1.43 -3.51 -5.30
C THR A 57 -1.97 -2.67 -6.45
N LEU A 58 -1.86 -1.34 -6.32
CA LEU A 58 -2.05 -0.39 -7.41
C LEU A 58 -0.68 0.02 -7.96
N CYS A 59 -0.48 -0.11 -9.27
CA CYS A 59 0.73 0.35 -9.95
C CYS A 59 0.42 1.66 -10.69
N VAL A 60 1.19 2.71 -10.39
CA VAL A 60 1.08 4.02 -11.04
C VAL A 60 2.42 4.37 -11.66
N SER A 61 2.44 4.57 -12.98
CA SER A 61 3.64 5.02 -13.72
C SER A 61 3.87 6.52 -13.61
N ASP A 62 2.82 7.29 -13.38
CA ASP A 62 2.86 8.74 -13.30
C ASP A 62 3.22 9.23 -11.89
N ALA A 63 4.38 9.88 -11.76
CA ALA A 63 4.91 10.32 -10.48
C ALA A 63 4.06 11.43 -9.84
N GLU A 64 3.50 12.34 -10.63
CA GLU A 64 2.67 13.44 -10.13
C GLU A 64 1.32 12.94 -9.60
N LYS A 65 0.65 12.05 -10.35
CA LYS A 65 -0.57 11.38 -9.86
C LYS A 65 -0.28 10.59 -8.60
N ALA A 66 0.85 9.89 -8.56
CA ALA A 66 1.27 9.16 -7.37
C ALA A 66 1.58 10.09 -6.18
N ASP A 67 1.95 11.35 -6.38
CA ASP A 67 2.13 12.29 -5.27
C ASP A 67 0.79 12.80 -4.72
N LYS A 68 -0.12 13.17 -5.63
CA LYS A 68 -1.50 13.54 -5.26
C LYS A 68 -2.22 12.42 -4.50
N LEU A 69 -2.00 11.18 -4.90
CA LEU A 69 -2.50 9.98 -4.20
C LEU A 69 -1.92 9.84 -2.79
N LYS A 70 -0.63 10.11 -2.61
CA LYS A 70 -0.01 10.12 -1.27
C LYS A 70 -0.65 11.16 -0.36
N GLN A 71 -0.92 12.35 -0.89
CA GLN A 71 -1.53 13.45 -0.13
C GLN A 71 -3.01 13.18 0.21
N SER A 72 -3.71 12.43 -0.64
CA SER A 72 -5.13 12.08 -0.44
C SER A 72 -5.33 11.02 0.63
N LEU A 73 -4.29 10.26 0.99
CA LEU A 73 -4.36 9.23 2.02
C LEU A 73 -4.20 9.86 3.43
N PRO A 74 -4.97 9.41 4.42
CA PRO A 74 -4.85 9.91 5.79
C PRO A 74 -3.50 9.50 6.40
N ARG A 75 -2.77 10.47 7.00
CA ARG A 75 -1.42 10.30 7.56
C ARG A 75 -1.30 9.17 8.60
N GLY A 76 -2.40 8.72 9.19
CA GLY A 76 -2.42 7.66 10.21
C GLY A 76 -2.27 6.22 9.68
N SER A 77 -2.37 6.00 8.36
CA SER A 77 -2.43 4.64 7.78
C SER A 77 -1.36 4.36 6.73
N ILE A 78 -0.38 5.26 6.55
CA ILE A 78 0.62 5.19 5.48
C ILE A 78 1.99 4.83 6.04
N GLU A 79 2.57 3.73 5.56
CA GLU A 79 3.98 3.41 5.71
C GLU A 79 4.72 3.68 4.39
N ILE A 80 5.55 4.72 4.37
CA ILE A 80 6.45 4.97 3.24
C ILE A 80 7.65 4.06 3.41
N VAL A 81 7.70 2.98 2.62
CA VAL A 81 8.89 2.11 2.60
C VAL A 81 9.83 2.63 1.54
N GLY A 82 10.95 3.18 2.03
CA GLY A 82 12.08 3.61 1.20
C GLY A 82 12.48 2.55 0.18
N ALA A 83 13.08 3.01 -0.92
CA ALA A 83 13.42 2.19 -2.07
C ALA A 83 14.16 0.90 -1.65
N MET A 84 13.48 -0.25 -1.65
CA MET A 84 14.20 -1.52 -1.42
C MET A 84 15.24 -1.73 -2.53
N PRO A 85 16.53 -1.88 -2.18
CA PRO A 85 17.55 -2.28 -3.12
C PRO A 85 17.23 -3.68 -3.64
N ARG A 86 17.45 -3.91 -4.95
CA ARG A 86 17.17 -5.18 -5.64
C ARG A 86 18.12 -6.33 -5.26
N HIS A 87 18.88 -6.20 -4.18
CA HIS A 87 19.95 -7.13 -3.80
C HIS A 87 19.64 -7.99 -2.57
N LEU A 88 18.37 -8.10 -2.19
CA LEU A 88 17.93 -9.06 -1.18
C LEU A 88 16.78 -9.87 -1.78
N PHE A 89 17.16 -10.84 -2.62
CA PHE A 89 16.41 -12.06 -2.89
C PHE A 89 17.16 -13.20 -2.22
#